data_AF-A0A6C1QK16-F1
#
_entry.id   AF-A0A6C1QK16-F1
#
_cell.length_a   1.000
_cell.length_b   1.000
_cell.length_c   1.000
_cell.angle_alpha   90.00
_cell.angle_beta   90.00
_cell.angle_gamma   90.00
#
_symmetry.space_group_name_H-M   'P 1'
#
loop_
_entity.id
_entity.type
_entity.pdbx_description
1 polymer ?
#
loop_
_entity_poly.entity_id
_entity_poly.type
_entity_poly.pdbx_seq_one_letter_code
_entity_poly.pdbx_strand_id
1 'polypeptide(L)' 'MNTTTLKSDIHKLIDQIDNEQLLLEYYNEMKSLIQKDRVSAWDTLTDKQKKEIILSWEESEDEVNLVENDEVLRKYKEML' A
#
# COMPACT_ATOMS: atom_id res chain seq x y z
N MET A 1 -21.50 13.58 -12.87
CA MET A 1 -20.71 13.23 -14.08
C MET A 1 -20.74 11.73 -14.24
N ASN A 2 -21.06 11.18 -15.42
CA ASN A 2 -21.00 9.73 -15.65
C ASN A 2 -19.61 9.32 -16.13
N THR A 3 -19.29 8.02 -16.08
CA THR A 3 -17.97 7.48 -16.43
C THR A 3 -17.55 7.84 -17.85
N THR A 4 -18.48 7.88 -18.80
CA THR A 4 -18.21 8.23 -20.21
C THR A 4 -17.80 9.69 -20.35
N THR A 5 -18.53 10.60 -19.70
CA THR A 5 -18.22 12.03 -19.69
C THR A 5 -16.85 12.28 -19.04
N LEU A 6 -16.58 11.65 -17.89
CA LEU A 6 -15.31 11.79 -17.19
C LEU A 6 -14.11 11.33 -18.04
N LYS A 7 -14.22 10.18 -18.73
CA LYS A 7 -13.17 9.71 -19.65
C LYS A 7 -12.92 10.70 -20.78
N SER A 8 -13.98 11.23 -21.38
CA SER A 8 -13.86 12.21 -22.46
C SER A 8 -13.16 13.48 -22.00
N ASP A 9 -13.47 13.97 -20.79
CA ASP A 9 -12.86 15.18 -20.25
C ASP A 9 -11.38 14.99 -19.90
N ILE A 10 -11.00 13.80 -19.41
CA ILE A 10 -9.59 13.45 -19.17
C ILE A 10 -8.80 13.41 -20.49
N HIS A 11 -9.33 12.80 -21.56
CA HIS A 11 -8.66 12.80 -22.85
C HIS A 11 -8.41 14.21 -23.39
N LYS A 12 -9.43 15.08 -23.31
CA LYS A 12 -9.29 16.49 -23.73
C LYS A 12 -8.25 17.26 -22.91
N LEU A 13 -8.14 16.96 -21.61
CA LEU A 13 -7.12 17.56 -20.74
C LEU A 13 -5.72 17.12 -21.16
N ILE A 14 -5.53 15.83 -21.46
CA ILE A 14 -4.24 15.30 -21.94
C ILE A 14 -3.87 15.92 -23.29
N ASP A 15 -4.83 16.07 -24.20
CA ASP A 15 -4.62 16.67 -25.53
C ASP A 15 -4.17 18.15 -25.49
N GLN A 16 -4.36 18.84 -24.35
CA GLN A 16 -3.93 20.23 -24.16
C GLN A 16 -2.50 20.36 -23.60
N ILE A 17 -1.84 19.25 -23.27
CA ILE A 17 -0.51 19.26 -22.67
C ILE A 17 0.56 19.19 -23.78
N ASP A 18 1.16 20.33 -24.09
CA ASP A 18 2.30 20.40 -25.02
C ASP A 18 3.65 20.12 -24.34
N ASN A 19 3.70 20.21 -23.01
CA ASN A 19 4.92 20.01 -22.23
C ASN A 19 5.14 18.50 -21.95
N GLU A 20 6.12 17.91 -22.63
CA GLU A 20 6.47 16.49 -22.51
C GLU A 20 6.79 16.05 -21.07
N GLN A 21 7.50 16.89 -20.30
CA GLN A 21 7.83 16.59 -18.91
C GLN A 21 6.56 16.50 -18.05
N LEU A 22 5.63 17.42 -18.23
CA LEU A 22 4.33 17.41 -17.55
C LEU A 22 3.50 16.18 -17.95
N LEU A 23 3.52 15.83 -19.24
CA LEU A 23 2.82 14.64 -19.75
C LEU A 23 3.40 13.34 -19.14
N LEU A 24 4.73 13.26 -19.01
CA LEU A 24 5.42 12.13 -18.41
C LEU A 24 5.08 11.97 -16.92
N GLU A 25 5.00 13.08 -16.18
CA GLU A 25 4.57 13.09 -14.77
C GLU A 25 3.15 12.55 -14.62
N TYR A 26 2.19 13.05 -15.41
CA TYR A 26 0.82 12.55 -15.39
C TYR A 26 0.71 11.08 -15.80
N TYR A 27 1.47 10.65 -16.80
CA TYR A 27 1.52 9.25 -17.21
C TYR A 27 1.97 8.35 -16.05
N ASN A 28 3.06 8.70 -15.37
CA ASN A 28 3.60 7.92 -14.26
C ASN A 28 2.62 7.85 -13.09
N GLU A 29 1.97 8.96 -12.73
CA GLU A 29 0.97 8.99 -11.65
C GLU A 29 -0.28 8.17 -12.00
N MET A 30 -0.87 8.36 -13.18
CA MET A 30 -2.03 7.56 -13.61
C MET A 30 -1.69 6.08 -13.67
N LYS A 31 -0.50 5.73 -14.19
CA LYS A 31 -0.02 4.36 -14.23
C LYS A 31 0.14 3.79 -12.82
N SER A 32 0.70 4.54 -11.88
CA SER A 32 0.83 4.15 -10.47
C SER A 32 -0.53 3.90 -9.82
N LEU A 33 -1.54 4.72 -10.12
CA LEU A 33 -2.90 4.55 -9.58
C LEU A 33 -3.64 3.36 -10.20
N ILE A 34 -3.39 3.05 -11.48
CA ILE A 34 -3.96 1.90 -12.18
C ILE A 34 -3.25 0.60 -11.78
N GLN A 35 -1.92 0.65 -11.58
CA GLN A 35 -1.08 -0.50 -11.21
C GLN A 35 -0.94 -0.71 -9.71
N LYS A 36 -1.36 0.26 -8.88
CA LYS A 36 -1.87 -0.01 -7.53
C LYS A 36 -3.16 -0.81 -7.70
N ASP A 37 -3.01 -2.04 -8.19
CA ASP A 37 -3.87 -3.11 -7.79
C ASP A 37 -3.96 -3.00 -6.27
N ARG A 38 -5.19 -3.11 -5.78
CA ARG A 38 -5.53 -3.12 -4.37
C ARG A 38 -5.05 -4.43 -3.74
N VAL A 39 -3.81 -4.82 -4.01
CA VAL A 39 -3.15 -5.96 -3.39
C VAL A 39 -2.91 -5.50 -1.97
N SER A 40 -3.74 -6.01 -1.05
CA SER A 40 -3.47 -5.83 0.37
C SER A 40 -2.03 -6.30 0.63
N ALA A 41 -1.32 -5.70 1.60
CA ALA A 41 -0.03 -6.25 2.02
C ALA A 41 -0.14 -7.76 2.31
N TRP A 42 -1.31 -8.19 2.82
CA TRP A 42 -1.69 -9.59 2.97
C TRP A 42 -1.59 -10.42 1.68
N ASP A 43 -2.07 -9.90 0.56
CA ASP A 43 -2.12 -10.61 -0.72
C ASP A 43 -0.71 -10.79 -1.33
N THR A 44 0.28 -10.01 -0.89
CA THR A 44 1.68 -10.15 -1.30
C THR A 44 2.46 -11.22 -0.52
N LEU A 45 1.91 -11.72 0.60
CA LEU A 45 2.59 -12.69 1.47
C LEU A 45 2.50 -14.11 0.91
N THR A 46 3.59 -14.86 1.07
CA THR A 46 3.59 -16.32 0.86
C THR A 46 2.70 -17.02 1.89
N ASP A 47 2.22 -18.23 1.59
CA ASP A 47 1.41 -19.02 2.53
C ASP A 47 2.12 -19.25 3.87
N LYS A 48 3.45 -19.40 3.85
CA LYS A 48 4.26 -19.50 5.06
C LYS A 48 4.16 -18.22 5.88
N GLN A 49 4.37 -17.06 5.28
CA GLN A 49 4.30 -15.77 5.99
C GLN A 49 2.90 -15.49 6.54
N LYS A 50 1.85 -15.83 5.78
CA LYS A 50 0.45 -15.72 6.26
C LYS A 50 0.22 -16.60 7.49
N LYS A 51 0.71 -17.85 7.44
CA LYS A 51 0.61 -18.79 8.55
C LYS A 51 1.34 -18.29 9.80
N GLU A 52 2.55 -17.74 9.65
CA GLU A 52 3.28 -17.15 10.77
C GLU A 52 2.51 -15.99 11.40
N ILE A 53 1.93 -15.08 10.60
CA ILE A 53 1.14 -13.96 11.14
C ILE A 53 -0.09 -14.46 11.91
N ILE A 54 -0.82 -15.45 11.36
CA ILE A 54 -1.99 -16.04 12.03
C ILE A 54 -1.55 -16.70 13.34
N LEU A 55 -0.46 -17.46 13.32
CA LEU A 55 0.07 -18.11 14.51
C LEU A 55 0.45 -17.09 15.59
N SER A 56 1.20 -16.03 15.24
CA SER A 56 1.56 -14.98 16.19
C SER A 56 0.33 -14.27 16.77
N TRP A 57 -0.73 -14.11 15.99
CA TRP A 57 -1.98 -13.55 16.49
C TRP A 57 -2.66 -14.50 17.48
N GLU A 58 -2.78 -15.80 17.15
CA GLU A 58 -3.33 -16.82 18.05
C GLU A 58 -2.51 -16.93 19.35
N GLU A 59 -1.18 -16.91 19.27
CA GLU A 59 -0.28 -16.95 20.43
C GLU A 59 -0.42 -15.71 21.31
N SER A 60 -0.72 -14.55 20.73
CA SER A 60 -0.88 -13.28 21.47
C SER A 60 -2.15 -13.21 22.33
N GLU A 61 -3.12 -14.10 22.11
CA GLU A 61 -4.31 -14.21 22.96
C GLU A 61 -3.99 -14.85 24.32
N ASP A 62 -2.81 -15.47 24.48
CA ASP A 62 -2.33 -16.01 25.74
C ASP A 62 -1.33 -15.05 26.41
N GLU A 63 -1.69 -14.56 27.61
CA GLU A 63 -0.90 -13.57 28.35
C GLU A 63 0.52 -14.05 28.67
N VAL A 64 0.78 -15.36 28.79
CA VAL A 64 2.15 -15.89 29.01
C VAL A 64 3.08 -15.63 27.82
N ASN A 65 2.54 -15.44 26.61
CA ASN A 65 3.33 -15.15 25.42
C ASN A 65 3.55 -13.64 25.21
N LEU A 66 2.91 -12.79 26.02
CA LEU A 66 3.06 -11.35 25.93
C LEU A 66 4.37 -10.88 26.56
N VAL A 67 4.91 -9.81 25.99
CA VAL A 67 6.10 -9.12 26.49
C VAL A 67 5.67 -7.77 27.03
N GLU A 68 6.27 -7.38 28.17
CA GLU A 68 6.02 -6.07 28.77
C GLU A 68 6.33 -4.93 27.78
N ASN A 69 5.44 -3.95 27.72
CA ASN A 69 5.54 -2.82 26.79
C ASN A 69 6.88 -2.08 26.94
N ASP A 70 7.34 -1.90 28.17
CA ASP A 70 8.61 -1.24 28.47
C ASP A 70 9.82 -1.97 27.87
N GLU A 71 9.78 -3.30 27.77
CA GLU A 71 10.82 -4.09 27.12
C GLU A 71 10.81 -3.87 25.60
N VAL A 72 9.63 -3.81 24.99
CA VAL A 72 9.46 -3.56 23.54
C VAL A 72 10.01 -2.18 23.18
N LEU A 73 9.66 -1.14 23.95
CA LEU A 73 10.13 0.23 23.73
C LEU A 73 11.64 0.37 23.90
N ARG A 74 12.25 -0.37 24.84
CA ARG A 74 13.71 -0.39 25.02
C ARG A 74 14.41 -0.97 23.80
N LYS A 75 13.96 -2.13 23.29
CA LYS A 75 14.55 -2.75 22.08
C LYS A 75 14.45 -1.83 20.86
N TYR A 76 13.31 -1.16 20.69
CA TYR A 76 13.12 -0.25 19.56
C TYR A 76 14.07 0.96 19.59
N LYS A 77 14.36 1.49 20.78
CA LYS A 77 15.34 2.59 20.95
C LYS A 77 16.78 2.18 20.63
N GLU A 78 17.14 0.92 20.82
CA GLU A 78 18.49 0.40 20.49
C GLU A 78 18.69 0.17 18.98
N MET A 79 17.59 0.11 18.21
CA MET A 79 17.61 -0.07 16.75
C MET A 79 17.63 1.25 15.96
N LEU A 80 17.51 2.40 16.64
CA LEU A 80 17.57 3.76 16.09
C LEU A 80 18.93 4.40 16.36
#